data_AF-A0A6J4TRE3-F1
#
_entry.id   AF-A0A6J4TRE3-F1
#
_cell.length_a   1.000
_cell.length_b   1.000
_cell.length_c   1.000
_cell.angle_alpha   90.00
_cell.angle_beta   90.00
_cell.angle_gamma   90.00
#
_symmetry.space_group_name_H-M   'P 1'
#
loop_
_entity.id
_entity.type
_entity.pdbx_description
1 polymer ?
#
loop_
_entity_poly.entity_id
_entity_poly.type
_entity_poly.pdbx_seq_one_letter_code
_entity_poly.pdbx_strand_id
1 'polypeptide(L)'
;MRYVGGGGAETGCLFCTRLAADDDVRSLIVHRGERAFAILNLFPYNTGHLMLVPNDHVASPEGADPAAMTEIAALLPPVLRALRRVFGCDGFNVGLNVGNVAGAGVADHLHQHVVPRWTGDANFMPILAATMVLPELIPVTFAKIRAELGRELAPPGTQPAVVAVLLSADHGGVFLPSPGDRLPSAPAGHGEPLWRAAVRALGDDAPSAELVGWAGPTRATPGGVAALAFRAGATGAGGYVRIEEATELLVSDTDRAAVVSAVANLAPSVAAP
;
A
#
# COMPACT_ATOMS: atom_id res chain seq x y z
N MET A 1 8.79 -17.80 0.71
CA MET A 1 7.77 -16.84 1.18
C MET A 1 6.78 -17.59 2.05
N ARG A 2 6.43 -17.05 3.22
CA ARG A 2 5.40 -17.62 4.10
C ARG A 2 4.19 -16.68 4.02
N TYR A 3 3.11 -17.13 3.40
CA TYR A 3 1.81 -16.47 3.49
C TYR A 3 1.20 -16.87 4.84
N VAL A 4 1.06 -15.93 5.77
CA VAL A 4 0.40 -16.20 7.05
C VAL A 4 -1.09 -16.01 6.83
N GLY A 5 -1.79 -17.12 6.61
CA GLY A 5 -3.25 -17.13 6.70
C GLY A 5 -3.65 -16.99 8.17
N GLY A 6 -4.45 -15.97 8.47
CA GLY A 6 -5.20 -15.77 9.72
C GLY A 6 -4.50 -16.17 11.02
N GLY A 7 -3.91 -15.19 11.71
CA GLY A 7 -3.68 -15.32 13.16
C GLY A 7 -5.01 -15.59 13.87
N GLY A 8 -4.96 -16.29 15.01
CA GLY A 8 -6.15 -16.55 15.84
C GLY A 8 -6.94 -15.27 16.12
N ALA A 9 -8.25 -15.40 16.34
CA ALA A 9 -9.16 -14.28 16.54
C ALA A 9 -8.53 -13.22 17.46
N GLU A 10 -8.15 -12.05 16.89
CA GLU A 10 -7.66 -10.92 17.67
C GLU A 10 -8.74 -10.58 18.71
N THR A 11 -8.36 -10.45 19.97
CA THR A 11 -9.30 -10.09 21.03
C THR A 11 -9.72 -8.63 20.86
N GLY A 12 -10.96 -8.39 20.46
CA GLY A 12 -11.52 -7.05 20.27
C GLY A 12 -11.76 -6.71 18.80
N CYS A 13 -12.00 -5.43 18.52
CA CYS A 13 -12.25 -4.97 17.15
C CYS A 13 -10.94 -4.82 16.37
N LEU A 14 -10.85 -5.51 15.24
CA LEU A 14 -9.73 -5.43 14.31
C LEU A 14 -9.44 -3.98 13.90
N PHE A 15 -10.46 -3.24 13.46
CA PHE A 15 -10.28 -1.88 12.98
C PHE A 15 -9.78 -0.91 14.05
N CYS A 16 -10.31 -0.99 15.28
CA CYS A 16 -9.79 -0.20 16.40
C CYS A 16 -8.33 -0.54 16.70
N THR A 17 -7.98 -1.83 16.70
CA THR A 17 -6.62 -2.30 16.97
C THR A 17 -5.64 -1.79 15.90
N ARG A 18 -6.00 -1.91 14.62
CA ARG A 18 -5.20 -1.39 13.50
C ARG A 18 -5.10 0.13 13.50
N LEU A 19 -6.17 0.84 13.80
CA LEU A 19 -6.17 2.29 13.87
C LEU A 19 -5.31 2.81 15.04
N ALA A 20 -5.30 2.12 16.18
CA ALA A 20 -4.50 2.49 17.34
C ALA A 20 -2.99 2.19 17.17
N ALA A 21 -2.63 1.28 16.28
CA ALA A 21 -1.23 0.95 16.00
C ALA A 21 -0.50 2.11 15.31
N ASP A 22 0.79 2.28 15.62
CA ASP A 22 1.66 3.32 15.02
C ASP A 22 2.45 2.80 13.80
N ASP A 23 1.92 1.76 13.14
CA ASP A 23 2.52 1.16 11.96
C ASP A 23 1.43 0.86 10.92
N ASP A 24 1.22 1.80 9.99
CA ASP A 24 0.21 1.67 8.96
C ASP A 24 0.60 0.66 7.87
N VAL A 25 1.90 0.35 7.72
CA VAL A 25 2.37 -0.67 6.77
C VAL A 25 1.94 -2.04 7.25
N ARG A 26 2.21 -2.38 8.52
CA ARG A 26 1.75 -3.65 9.11
C ARG A 26 0.25 -3.70 9.29
N SER A 27 -0.38 -2.57 9.60
CA SER A 27 -1.83 -2.47 9.75
C SER A 27 -2.58 -2.45 8.43
N LEU A 28 -1.87 -2.32 7.30
CA LEU A 28 -2.40 -2.18 5.94
C LEU A 28 -3.27 -0.93 5.75
N ILE A 29 -3.08 0.10 6.57
CA ILE A 29 -3.74 1.40 6.45
C ILE A 29 -3.03 2.21 5.36
N VAL A 30 -3.74 2.55 4.29
CA VAL A 30 -3.19 3.31 3.16
C VAL A 30 -3.42 4.81 3.30
N HIS A 31 -4.39 5.22 4.12
CA HIS A 31 -4.66 6.62 4.42
C HIS A 31 -5.36 6.78 5.77
N ARG A 32 -5.00 7.83 6.51
CA ARG A 32 -5.66 8.28 7.74
C ARG A 32 -6.26 9.66 7.53
N GLY A 33 -7.57 9.75 7.72
CA GLY A 33 -8.31 11.01 7.79
C GLY A 33 -8.67 11.38 9.22
N GLU A 34 -9.50 12.42 9.38
CA GLU A 34 -9.85 12.99 10.69
C GLU A 34 -10.93 12.17 11.43
N ARG A 35 -11.84 11.57 10.68
CA ARG A 35 -13.00 10.78 11.12
C ARG A 35 -13.12 9.44 10.41
N ALA A 36 -12.39 9.22 9.31
CA ALA A 36 -12.35 7.96 8.61
C ALA A 36 -10.96 7.62 8.09
N PHE A 37 -10.72 6.35 7.83
CA PHE A 37 -9.46 5.85 7.29
C PHE A 37 -9.70 4.80 6.21
N ALA A 38 -8.67 4.54 5.40
CA ALA A 38 -8.70 3.55 4.34
C ALA A 38 -7.69 2.43 4.62
N ILE A 39 -8.14 1.19 4.58
CA ILE A 39 -7.37 0.00 4.93
C ILE A 39 -7.55 -1.10 3.88
N LEU A 40 -6.49 -1.84 3.53
CA LEU A 40 -6.64 -3.00 2.66
C LEU A 40 -7.26 -4.19 3.39
N ASN A 41 -8.08 -4.93 2.67
CA ASN A 41 -8.56 -6.20 3.15
C ASN A 41 -7.44 -7.26 3.06
N LEU A 42 -7.10 -7.87 4.19
CA LEU A 42 -6.10 -8.95 4.26
C LEU A 42 -6.56 -10.22 3.50
N PHE A 43 -7.88 -10.42 3.39
CA PHE A 43 -8.50 -11.52 2.66
C PHE A 43 -9.33 -10.97 1.49
N PRO A 44 -8.67 -10.43 0.45
CA PRO A 44 -9.35 -9.67 -0.57
C PRO A 44 -10.10 -10.58 -1.55
N TYR A 45 -11.30 -10.15 -1.95
CA TYR A 45 -12.03 -10.76 -3.08
C TYR A 45 -11.27 -10.61 -4.41
N ASN A 46 -10.63 -9.47 -4.63
CA ASN A 46 -9.79 -9.19 -5.80
C ASN A 46 -8.62 -8.32 -5.36
N THR A 47 -7.51 -8.34 -6.10
CA THR A 47 -6.37 -7.44 -5.87
C THR A 47 -6.84 -5.98 -5.79
N GLY A 48 -6.42 -5.29 -4.73
CA GLY A 48 -6.81 -3.91 -4.44
C GLY A 48 -8.13 -3.74 -3.68
N HIS A 49 -8.74 -4.82 -3.17
CA HIS A 49 -9.87 -4.71 -2.25
C HIS A 49 -9.50 -3.88 -1.02
N LEU A 50 -10.16 -2.73 -0.90
CA LEU A 50 -9.97 -1.75 0.14
C LEU A 50 -11.28 -1.53 0.92
N MET A 51 -11.16 -1.08 2.17
CA MET A 51 -12.28 -0.70 3.01
C MET A 51 -12.12 0.74 3.50
N LEU A 52 -13.20 1.51 3.46
CA LEU A 52 -13.32 2.82 4.10
C LEU A 52 -14.06 2.65 5.43
N VAL A 53 -13.45 3.09 6.51
CA VAL A 53 -13.87 2.74 7.87
C VAL A 53 -13.91 4.02 8.72
N PRO A 54 -15.00 4.28 9.47
CA PRO A 54 -15.00 5.37 10.43
C PRO A 54 -14.00 5.09 11.56
N ASN A 55 -13.40 6.14 12.10
CA ASN A 55 -12.45 6.03 13.22
C ASN A 55 -13.16 5.51 14.48
N ASP A 56 -14.41 5.93 14.69
CA ASP A 56 -15.23 5.49 15.80
C ASP A 56 -15.74 4.06 15.60
N HIS A 57 -15.81 3.32 16.70
CA HIS A 57 -16.39 1.99 16.73
C HIS A 57 -17.92 2.10 16.67
N VAL A 58 -18.49 1.92 15.47
CA VAL A 58 -19.93 1.98 15.23
C VAL A 58 -20.35 0.92 14.23
N ALA A 59 -21.41 0.17 14.52
CA ALA A 59 -21.80 -1.00 13.72
C ALA A 59 -22.58 -0.68 12.43
N SER A 60 -23.31 0.44 12.40
CA SER A 60 -24.23 0.79 11.32
C SER A 60 -24.15 2.27 10.97
N PRO A 61 -24.38 2.68 9.70
CA PRO A 61 -24.52 4.08 9.33
C PRO A 61 -25.62 4.82 10.12
N GLU A 62 -26.64 4.10 10.62
CA GLU A 62 -27.73 4.67 11.41
C GLU A 62 -27.26 5.32 12.72
N GLY A 63 -26.16 4.83 13.29
CA GLY A 63 -25.57 5.34 14.52
C GLY A 63 -24.27 6.11 14.31
N ALA A 64 -23.81 6.29 13.07
CA ALA A 64 -22.53 6.91 12.77
C ALA A 64 -22.60 8.44 12.84
N ASP A 65 -21.51 9.08 13.25
CA ASP A 65 -21.34 10.53 13.12
C ASP A 65 -21.52 10.95 11.64
N PRO A 66 -22.46 11.87 11.32
CA PRO A 66 -22.63 12.38 9.96
C PRO A 66 -21.33 12.91 9.33
N ALA A 67 -20.41 13.46 10.14
CA ALA A 67 -19.11 13.92 9.63
C ALA A 67 -18.22 12.75 9.18
N ALA A 68 -18.23 11.63 9.89
CA ALA A 68 -17.51 10.42 9.49
C ALA A 68 -18.07 9.84 8.18
N MET A 69 -19.39 9.79 8.03
CA MET A 69 -20.03 9.34 6.78
C MET A 69 -19.72 10.27 5.61
N THR A 70 -19.65 11.58 5.87
CA THR A 70 -19.24 12.58 4.88
C THR A 70 -17.80 12.36 4.43
N GLU A 71 -16.88 12.11 5.36
CA GLU A 71 -15.49 11.85 5.01
C GLU A 71 -15.31 10.52 4.25
N ILE A 72 -16.02 9.45 4.63
CA ILE A 72 -16.06 8.21 3.85
C ILE A 72 -16.49 8.48 2.40
N ALA A 73 -17.57 9.26 2.21
CA ALA A 73 -18.03 9.64 0.88
C ALA A 73 -17.00 10.50 0.12
N ALA A 74 -16.28 11.39 0.81
CA ALA A 74 -15.23 12.21 0.22
C ALA A 74 -13.97 11.43 -0.15
N LEU A 75 -13.63 10.38 0.59
CA LEU A 75 -12.50 9.48 0.32
C LEU A 75 -12.77 8.52 -0.87
N LEU A 76 -14.04 8.23 -1.17
CA LEU A 76 -14.37 7.29 -2.24
C LEU A 76 -13.84 7.72 -3.62
N PRO A 77 -14.10 8.94 -4.15
CA PRO A 77 -13.57 9.35 -5.44
C PRO A 77 -12.04 9.25 -5.62
N PRO A 78 -11.18 9.76 -4.70
CA PRO A 78 -9.73 9.60 -4.82
C PRO A 78 -9.30 8.14 -4.75
N VAL A 79 -9.93 7.31 -3.92
CA VAL A 79 -9.69 5.85 -3.89
C VAL A 79 -9.99 5.21 -5.24
N LEU A 80 -11.14 5.49 -5.86
CA LEU A 80 -11.50 4.92 -7.16
C LEU A 80 -10.52 5.34 -8.26
N ARG A 81 -10.06 6.60 -8.25
CA ARG A 81 -9.05 7.09 -9.22
C ARG A 81 -7.69 6.45 -9.00
N ALA A 82 -7.25 6.33 -7.74
CA ALA A 82 -6.01 5.66 -7.39
C ALA A 82 -6.02 4.19 -7.84
N LEU A 83 -7.06 3.42 -7.46
CA LEU A 83 -7.20 2.02 -7.85
C LEU A 83 -7.24 1.85 -9.38
N ARG A 84 -8.01 2.68 -10.08
CA ARG A 84 -8.08 2.64 -11.55
C ARG A 84 -6.73 2.95 -12.18
N ARG A 85 -5.96 3.90 -11.64
CA ARG A 85 -4.62 4.22 -12.15
C ARG A 85 -3.65 3.06 -11.91
N VAL A 86 -3.64 2.47 -10.72
CA VAL A 86 -2.75 1.36 -10.39
C VAL A 86 -3.01 0.15 -11.28
N PHE A 87 -4.29 -0.21 -11.43
CA PHE A 87 -4.70 -1.53 -11.89
C PHE A 87 -5.40 -1.56 -13.25
N GLY A 88 -5.83 -0.41 -13.77
CA GLY A 88 -6.59 -0.35 -15.02
C GLY A 88 -7.91 -1.11 -14.97
N CYS A 89 -8.58 -1.15 -13.82
CA CYS A 89 -9.82 -1.89 -13.64
C CYS A 89 -11.00 -1.26 -14.41
N ASP A 90 -11.87 -2.11 -14.95
CA ASP A 90 -13.03 -1.73 -15.76
C ASP A 90 -14.16 -1.13 -14.92
N GLY A 91 -14.29 -1.58 -13.67
CA GLY A 91 -15.37 -1.17 -12.78
C GLY A 91 -15.06 -1.43 -11.30
N PHE A 92 -16.07 -1.16 -10.46
CA PHE A 92 -15.98 -1.35 -9.02
C PHE A 92 -17.30 -1.86 -8.47
N ASN A 93 -17.23 -2.73 -7.45
CA ASN A 93 -18.32 -2.88 -6.50
C ASN A 93 -18.01 -2.04 -5.27
N VAL A 94 -18.98 -1.23 -4.85
CA VAL A 94 -18.90 -0.42 -3.63
C VAL A 94 -20.13 -0.75 -2.78
N GLY A 95 -19.93 -1.12 -1.53
CA GLY A 95 -21.05 -1.62 -0.72
C GLY A 95 -20.75 -1.73 0.77
N LEU A 96 -21.83 -1.87 1.53
CA LEU A 96 -21.84 -2.03 2.98
C LEU A 96 -22.65 -3.28 3.32
N ASN A 97 -22.11 -4.09 4.21
CA ASN A 97 -22.87 -5.16 4.86
C ASN A 97 -23.18 -4.69 6.28
N VAL A 98 -24.47 -4.53 6.62
CA VAL A 98 -24.90 -4.04 7.94
C VAL A 98 -25.53 -5.19 8.72
N GLY A 99 -24.88 -5.59 9.82
CA GLY A 99 -25.27 -6.72 10.66
C GLY A 99 -24.79 -8.09 10.15
N ASN A 100 -24.71 -9.06 11.07
CA ASN A 100 -24.21 -10.41 10.80
C ASN A 100 -24.92 -11.11 9.63
N VAL A 101 -26.25 -10.98 9.55
CA VAL A 101 -27.08 -11.65 8.53
C VAL A 101 -26.80 -11.09 7.12
N ALA A 102 -26.36 -9.84 7.01
CA ALA A 102 -25.94 -9.24 5.75
C ALA A 102 -24.54 -9.67 5.30
N GLY A 103 -23.84 -10.51 6.08
CA GLY A 103 -22.48 -10.98 5.77
C GLY A 103 -21.39 -9.99 6.16
N ALA A 104 -21.61 -9.17 7.18
CA ALA A 104 -20.55 -8.32 7.74
C ALA A 104 -19.50 -9.18 8.45
N GLY A 105 -18.25 -9.18 7.95
CA GLY A 105 -17.16 -9.96 8.54
C GLY A 105 -16.71 -9.44 9.91
N VAL A 106 -16.87 -8.13 10.14
CA VAL A 106 -16.69 -7.45 11.43
C VAL A 106 -17.97 -6.66 11.68
N ALA A 107 -18.96 -7.29 12.29
CA ALA A 107 -20.33 -6.74 12.31
C ALA A 107 -20.54 -5.59 13.30
N ASP A 108 -19.64 -5.40 14.26
CA ASP A 108 -19.69 -4.34 15.26
C ASP A 108 -19.03 -3.04 14.82
N HIS A 109 -18.32 -3.04 13.68
CA HIS A 109 -17.64 -1.86 13.15
C HIS A 109 -17.83 -1.73 11.64
N LEU A 110 -18.54 -0.69 11.25
CA LEU A 110 -18.90 -0.30 9.89
C LEU A 110 -17.69 -0.21 8.97
N HIS A 111 -17.80 -0.75 7.76
CA HIS A 111 -16.75 -0.65 6.75
C HIS A 111 -17.33 -0.76 5.34
N GLN A 112 -17.09 0.26 4.51
CA GLN A 112 -17.50 0.27 3.11
C GLN A 112 -16.44 -0.42 2.25
N HIS A 113 -16.82 -1.53 1.65
CA HIS A 113 -15.97 -2.25 0.70
C HIS A 113 -15.86 -1.48 -0.61
N VAL A 114 -14.65 -1.43 -1.16
CA VAL A 114 -14.34 -0.96 -2.50
C VAL A 114 -13.54 -2.05 -3.20
N VAL A 115 -14.17 -2.73 -4.16
CA VAL A 115 -13.60 -3.91 -4.83
C VAL A 115 -13.42 -3.61 -6.31
N PRO A 116 -12.17 -3.50 -6.81
CA PRO A 116 -11.89 -3.41 -8.25
C PRO A 116 -12.40 -4.63 -9.02
N ARG A 117 -13.00 -4.40 -10.19
CA ARG A 117 -13.57 -5.43 -11.06
C ARG A 117 -13.03 -5.31 -12.49
N TRP A 118 -12.92 -6.46 -13.15
CA TRP A 118 -12.57 -6.55 -14.56
C TRP A 118 -13.55 -7.46 -15.30
N THR A 119 -13.67 -7.22 -16.60
CA THR A 119 -14.38 -8.12 -17.50
C THR A 119 -13.74 -9.50 -17.46
N GLY A 120 -14.46 -10.50 -16.96
CA GLY A 120 -13.97 -11.88 -16.86
C GLY A 120 -13.07 -12.18 -15.66
N ASP A 121 -13.11 -11.36 -14.60
CA ASP A 121 -12.34 -11.64 -13.36
C ASP A 121 -12.84 -12.86 -12.57
N ALA A 122 -14.10 -13.26 -12.76
CA ALA A 122 -14.63 -14.53 -12.27
C ALA A 122 -14.21 -15.66 -13.22
N ASN A 123 -13.43 -16.61 -12.70
CA ASN A 123 -13.05 -17.83 -13.41
C ASN A 123 -13.60 -19.07 -12.71
N PHE A 124 -13.27 -20.27 -13.20
CA PHE A 124 -13.79 -21.53 -12.69
C PHE A 124 -13.19 -21.95 -11.33
N MET A 125 -12.04 -21.38 -10.92
CA MET A 125 -11.29 -21.83 -9.73
C MET A 125 -12.07 -21.68 -8.41
N PRO A 126 -12.78 -20.56 -8.14
CA PRO A 126 -13.56 -20.43 -6.90
C PRO A 126 -14.74 -21.41 -6.86
N ILE A 127 -15.33 -21.73 -8.01
CA ILE A 127 -16.52 -22.59 -8.11
C ILE A 127 -16.12 -24.07 -8.01
N LEU A 128 -15.10 -24.49 -8.76
CA LEU A 128 -14.72 -25.90 -8.86
C LEU A 128 -13.71 -26.34 -7.78
N ALA A 129 -12.88 -25.41 -7.30
CA ALA A 129 -11.76 -25.71 -6.42
C ALA A 129 -11.74 -24.86 -5.13
N ALA A 130 -12.78 -24.06 -4.86
CA ALA A 130 -12.84 -23.17 -3.70
C ALA A 130 -11.57 -22.32 -3.52
N THR A 131 -10.93 -21.95 -4.63
CA THR A 131 -9.61 -21.29 -4.63
C THR A 131 -9.69 -19.95 -5.34
N MET A 132 -9.30 -18.89 -4.64
CA MET A 132 -9.14 -17.55 -5.21
C MET A 132 -7.68 -17.34 -5.65
N VAL A 133 -7.49 -16.86 -6.87
CA VAL A 133 -6.16 -16.54 -7.41
C VAL A 133 -5.92 -15.04 -7.30
N LEU A 134 -4.91 -14.65 -6.52
CA LEU A 134 -4.48 -13.26 -6.38
C LEU A 134 -3.14 -13.07 -7.10
N PRO A 135 -3.10 -12.31 -8.20
CA PRO A 135 -1.89 -12.17 -9.03
C PRO A 135 -0.79 -11.30 -8.40
N GLU A 136 -1.07 -10.60 -7.30
CA GLU A 136 -0.14 -9.67 -6.65
C GLU A 136 -0.19 -9.83 -5.13
N LEU A 137 0.98 -9.71 -4.49
CA LEU A 137 1.12 -9.81 -3.04
C LEU A 137 0.63 -8.52 -2.35
N ILE A 138 0.05 -8.68 -1.15
CA ILE A 138 -0.48 -7.56 -0.35
C ILE A 138 0.54 -6.42 -0.13
N PRO A 139 1.83 -6.65 0.20
CA PRO A 139 2.78 -5.55 0.37
C PRO A 139 3.01 -4.72 -0.89
N VAL A 140 2.97 -5.37 -2.06
CA VAL A 140 3.12 -4.71 -3.37
C VAL A 140 1.86 -3.90 -3.70
N THR A 141 0.68 -4.52 -3.55
CA THR A 141 -0.62 -3.87 -3.70
C THR A 141 -0.75 -2.66 -2.76
N PHE A 142 -0.36 -2.82 -1.50
CA PHE A 142 -0.31 -1.75 -0.50
C PHE A 142 0.56 -0.59 -0.95
N ALA A 143 1.80 -0.86 -1.36
CA ALA A 143 2.73 0.18 -1.75
C ALA A 143 2.23 0.98 -2.96
N LYS A 144 1.67 0.30 -3.97
CA LYS A 144 1.09 0.96 -5.15
C LYS A 144 -0.10 1.85 -4.80
N ILE A 145 -1.03 1.34 -3.98
CA ILE A 145 -2.24 2.07 -3.59
C ILE A 145 -1.89 3.25 -2.68
N ARG A 146 -1.00 3.05 -1.70
CA ARG A 146 -0.56 4.11 -0.79
C ARG A 146 0.11 5.26 -1.54
N ALA A 147 0.96 4.96 -2.53
CA ALA A 147 1.56 5.97 -3.38
C ALA A 147 0.51 6.79 -4.15
N GLU A 148 -0.41 6.11 -4.84
CA GLU A 148 -1.42 6.78 -5.67
C GLU A 148 -2.47 7.54 -4.85
N LEU A 149 -2.88 6.99 -3.71
CA LEU A 149 -3.82 7.68 -2.83
C LEU A 149 -3.18 8.92 -2.20
N GLY A 150 -1.89 8.84 -1.84
CA GLY A 150 -1.12 10.01 -1.40
C GLY A 150 -1.07 11.11 -2.45
N ARG A 151 -0.93 10.76 -3.73
CA ARG A 151 -1.04 11.70 -4.86
C ARG A 151 -2.43 12.31 -4.99
N GLU A 152 -3.48 11.50 -4.93
CA GLU A 152 -4.87 11.96 -5.13
C GLU A 152 -5.36 12.86 -3.99
N LEU A 153 -4.75 12.74 -2.80
CA LEU A 153 -5.06 13.54 -1.62
C LEU A 153 -4.03 14.65 -1.34
N ALA A 154 -3.01 14.78 -2.19
CA ALA A 154 -2.02 15.84 -2.04
C ALA A 154 -2.65 17.23 -2.30
N PRO A 155 -2.14 18.29 -1.67
CA PRO A 155 -2.61 19.66 -1.93
C PRO A 155 -2.56 20.00 -3.42
N PRO A 156 -3.51 20.82 -3.93
CA PRO A 156 -3.49 21.29 -5.31
C PRO A 156 -2.15 21.92 -5.69
N GLY A 157 -1.63 21.59 -6.88
CA GLY A 157 -0.33 22.09 -7.36
C GLY A 157 0.89 21.27 -6.91
N THR A 158 0.71 20.26 -6.06
CA THR A 158 1.79 19.32 -5.72
C THR A 158 2.14 18.48 -6.94
N GLN A 159 3.40 18.54 -7.39
CA GLN A 159 3.87 17.68 -8.46
C GLN A 159 4.12 16.27 -7.91
N PRO A 160 3.42 15.24 -8.42
CA PRO A 160 3.57 13.88 -7.91
C PRO A 160 4.94 13.33 -8.33
N ALA A 161 5.76 13.00 -7.34
CA ALA A 161 7.05 12.35 -7.52
C ALA A 161 7.12 11.09 -6.67
N VAL A 162 7.96 10.16 -7.10
CA VAL A 162 8.21 8.89 -6.40
C VAL A 162 9.71 8.65 -6.34
N VAL A 163 10.14 8.13 -5.19
CA VAL A 163 11.50 7.64 -4.96
C VAL A 163 11.51 6.12 -5.10
N ALA A 164 12.51 5.57 -5.78
CA ALA A 164 12.75 4.15 -5.90
C ALA A 164 13.96 3.76 -5.04
N VAL A 165 13.75 2.88 -4.07
CA VAL A 165 14.83 2.26 -3.28
C VAL A 165 15.10 0.88 -3.86
N LEU A 166 16.22 0.69 -4.54
CA LEU A 166 16.60 -0.61 -5.10
C LEU A 166 17.57 -1.32 -4.15
N LEU A 167 17.11 -2.42 -3.58
CA LEU A 167 17.89 -3.29 -2.72
C LEU A 167 18.58 -4.40 -3.51
N SER A 168 19.76 -4.79 -3.06
CA SER A 168 20.42 -6.01 -3.54
C SER A 168 19.56 -7.25 -3.24
N ALA A 169 19.80 -8.35 -3.97
CA ALA A 169 19.02 -9.57 -3.83
C ALA A 169 19.03 -10.17 -2.40
N ASP A 170 20.13 -9.97 -1.66
CA ASP A 170 20.31 -10.38 -0.27
C ASP A 170 19.79 -9.35 0.75
N HIS A 171 19.28 -8.20 0.30
CA HIS A 171 18.83 -7.07 1.12
C HIS A 171 19.95 -6.42 1.96
N GLY A 172 21.22 -6.71 1.67
CA GLY A 172 22.37 -6.17 2.40
C GLY A 172 22.91 -4.84 1.86
N GLY A 173 22.45 -4.41 0.68
CA GLY A 173 22.91 -3.19 0.03
C GLY A 173 21.81 -2.45 -0.71
N VAL A 174 22.10 -1.18 -1.01
CA VAL A 174 21.23 -0.25 -1.74
C VAL A 174 21.99 0.22 -2.96
N PHE A 175 21.32 0.24 -4.11
CA PHE A 175 21.87 0.82 -5.32
C PHE A 175 21.94 2.35 -5.18
N LEU A 176 23.14 2.89 -5.34
CA LEU A 176 23.38 4.33 -5.45
C LEU A 176 24.11 4.58 -6.77
N PRO A 177 23.51 5.30 -7.73
CA PRO A 177 24.12 5.53 -9.04
C PRO A 177 25.45 6.30 -8.93
N SER A 178 25.57 7.21 -7.97
CA SER A 178 26.85 7.80 -7.56
C SER A 178 26.90 8.10 -6.05
N PRO A 179 28.08 8.10 -5.41
CA PRO A 179 28.24 8.58 -4.03
C PRO A 179 27.90 10.07 -3.90
N GLY A 180 27.05 10.44 -2.94
CA GLY A 180 26.58 11.82 -2.73
C GLY A 180 25.34 12.21 -3.53
N ASP A 181 24.82 11.33 -4.39
CA ASP A 181 23.58 11.54 -5.12
C ASP A 181 22.33 11.23 -4.27
N ARG A 182 21.19 11.71 -4.76
CA ARG A 182 19.86 11.33 -4.25
C ARG A 182 19.49 9.94 -4.74
N LEU A 183 18.55 9.31 -4.05
CA LEU A 183 17.92 8.08 -4.57
C LEU A 183 17.26 8.33 -5.94
N PRO A 184 17.20 7.31 -6.82
CA PRO A 184 16.48 7.42 -8.08
C PRO A 184 15.05 7.92 -7.86
N SER A 185 14.68 8.99 -8.56
CA SER A 185 13.35 9.57 -8.45
C SER A 185 12.87 10.10 -9.80
N ALA A 186 11.56 10.05 -10.02
CA ALA A 186 10.95 10.61 -11.22
C ALA A 186 9.59 11.24 -10.90
N PRO A 187 9.24 12.34 -11.59
CA PRO A 187 7.86 12.81 -11.60
C PRO A 187 6.99 11.82 -12.38
N ALA A 188 5.75 11.62 -11.94
CA ALA A 188 4.77 10.86 -12.71
C ALA A 188 4.29 11.67 -13.92
N GLY A 189 4.32 11.07 -15.10
CA GLY A 189 3.70 11.62 -16.30
C GLY A 189 2.18 11.70 -16.22
N HIS A 190 1.55 12.35 -17.21
CA HIS A 190 0.10 12.44 -17.27
C HIS A 190 -0.51 11.03 -17.42
N GLY A 191 -1.40 10.65 -16.49
CA GLY A 191 -2.00 9.31 -16.49
C GLY A 191 -1.09 8.20 -15.95
N GLU A 192 0.24 8.38 -15.94
CA GLU A 192 1.22 7.41 -15.50
C GLU A 192 1.04 7.06 -14.00
N PRO A 193 0.99 5.78 -13.63
CA PRO A 193 1.07 5.34 -12.24
C PRO A 193 2.49 5.56 -11.68
N LEU A 194 2.59 6.00 -10.45
CA LEU A 194 3.84 6.25 -9.73
C LEU A 194 4.75 5.02 -9.71
N TRP A 195 4.20 3.81 -9.57
CA TRP A 195 5.05 2.61 -9.60
C TRP A 195 5.75 2.41 -10.95
N ARG A 196 5.16 2.86 -12.07
CA ARG A 196 5.82 2.85 -13.39
C ARG A 196 6.83 3.98 -13.52
N ALA A 197 6.53 5.16 -12.97
CA ALA A 197 7.49 6.25 -12.89
C ALA A 197 8.74 5.85 -12.08
N ALA A 198 8.56 5.09 -10.99
CA ALA A 198 9.66 4.55 -10.18
C ALA A 198 10.51 3.54 -10.97
N VAL A 199 9.89 2.62 -11.72
CA VAL A 199 10.62 1.71 -12.62
C VAL A 199 11.42 2.50 -13.67
N ARG A 200 10.82 3.54 -14.25
CA ARG A 200 11.52 4.42 -15.19
C ARG A 200 12.69 5.16 -14.54
N ALA A 201 12.56 5.56 -13.27
CA ALA A 201 13.63 6.21 -12.52
C ALA A 201 14.85 5.29 -12.31
N LEU A 202 14.62 3.97 -12.17
CA LEU A 202 15.70 2.98 -12.06
C LEU A 202 16.45 2.75 -13.39
N GLY A 203 15.84 3.07 -14.53
CA GLY A 203 16.48 2.98 -15.84
C GLY A 203 17.00 1.58 -16.20
N ASP A 204 18.02 1.55 -17.06
CA ASP A 204 18.66 0.31 -17.54
C ASP A 204 19.59 -0.34 -16.49
N ASP A 205 19.84 0.35 -15.37
CA ASP A 205 20.70 -0.15 -14.29
C ASP A 205 20.04 -1.28 -13.49
N ALA A 206 18.71 -1.46 -13.63
CA ALA A 206 17.94 -2.44 -12.87
C ALA A 206 16.87 -3.18 -13.72
N PRO A 207 17.27 -3.86 -14.81
CA PRO A 207 16.32 -4.42 -15.79
C PRO A 207 15.46 -5.56 -15.24
N SER A 208 15.86 -6.15 -14.11
CA SER A 208 15.15 -7.24 -13.42
C SER A 208 14.63 -6.83 -12.04
N ALA A 209 14.52 -5.53 -11.76
CA ALA A 209 14.01 -5.05 -10.50
C ALA A 209 12.53 -5.43 -10.30
N GLU A 210 12.24 -6.08 -9.18
CA GLU A 210 10.89 -6.43 -8.76
C GLU A 210 10.43 -5.47 -7.68
N LEU A 211 9.23 -4.89 -7.83
CA LEU A 211 8.62 -4.12 -6.75
C LEU A 211 8.22 -5.08 -5.63
N VAL A 212 8.74 -4.84 -4.43
CA VAL A 212 8.56 -5.74 -3.28
C VAL A 212 7.77 -5.11 -2.14
N GLY A 213 7.66 -3.78 -2.08
CA GLY A 213 6.86 -3.14 -1.03
C GLY A 213 7.02 -1.62 -0.91
N TRP A 214 6.69 -1.11 0.27
CA TRP A 214 6.69 0.31 0.61
C TRP A 214 8.01 0.73 1.27
N ALA A 215 8.60 1.83 0.80
CA ALA A 215 9.81 2.43 1.38
C ALA A 215 9.56 3.78 2.04
N GLY A 216 8.32 4.29 2.05
CA GLY A 216 8.02 5.56 2.71
C GLY A 216 7.82 5.41 4.22
N PRO A 217 7.42 6.50 4.91
CA PRO A 217 7.13 6.48 6.34
C PRO A 217 6.14 5.38 6.72
N THR A 218 6.26 4.85 7.94
CA THR A 218 5.32 3.83 8.45
C THR A 218 3.91 4.40 8.54
N ARG A 219 3.76 5.64 9.02
CA ARG A 219 2.48 6.33 9.18
C ARG A 219 2.06 7.15 7.95
N ALA A 220 0.79 7.10 7.58
CA ALA A 220 0.23 7.82 6.45
C ALA A 220 0.02 9.30 6.81
N THR A 221 0.89 10.18 6.33
CA THR A 221 0.78 11.64 6.52
C THR A 221 0.54 12.33 5.18
N PRO A 222 -0.30 13.38 5.13
CA PRO A 222 -0.46 14.21 3.93
C PRO A 222 0.88 14.81 3.46
N GLY A 223 1.09 14.86 2.14
CA GLY A 223 2.24 15.56 1.55
C GLY A 223 3.60 14.86 1.63
N GLY A 224 3.68 13.64 2.17
CA GLY A 224 4.91 12.84 2.12
C GLY A 224 5.24 12.40 0.69
N VAL A 225 6.54 12.39 0.34
CA VAL A 225 7.01 11.85 -0.94
C VAL A 225 6.79 10.34 -0.93
N ALA A 226 6.17 9.80 -1.99
CA ALA A 226 5.99 8.37 -2.13
C ALA A 226 7.34 7.68 -2.33
N ALA A 227 7.61 6.60 -1.61
CA ALA A 227 8.82 5.81 -1.80
C ALA A 227 8.47 4.32 -1.90
N LEU A 228 9.03 3.67 -2.92
CA LEU A 228 8.76 2.27 -3.27
C LEU A 228 10.04 1.45 -3.17
N ALA A 229 9.93 0.26 -2.57
CA ALA A 229 11.05 -0.65 -2.40
C ALA A 229 11.08 -1.68 -3.53
N PHE A 230 12.21 -1.78 -4.20
CA PHE A 230 12.49 -2.74 -5.25
C PHE A 230 13.60 -3.69 -4.82
N ARG A 231 13.59 -4.90 -5.36
CA ARG A 231 14.66 -5.89 -5.20
C ARG A 231 15.27 -6.19 -6.56
N ALA A 232 16.59 -6.16 -6.63
CA ALA A 232 17.32 -6.56 -7.83
C ALA A 232 17.17 -8.06 -8.12
N GLY A 233 17.13 -8.43 -9.40
CA GLY A 233 17.24 -9.83 -9.82
C GLY A 233 18.65 -10.40 -9.63
N ALA A 234 18.82 -11.69 -9.95
CA ALA A 234 20.04 -12.46 -9.68
C ALA A 234 21.31 -11.96 -10.43
N THR A 235 21.15 -11.15 -11.48
CA THR A 235 22.25 -10.53 -12.22
C THR A 235 22.40 -9.08 -11.77
N GLY A 236 23.22 -8.85 -10.74
CA GLY A 236 23.46 -7.50 -10.22
C GLY A 236 24.28 -6.65 -11.16
N ALA A 237 23.80 -5.45 -11.48
CA ALA A 237 24.63 -4.34 -11.91
C ALA A 237 25.58 -3.94 -10.76
N GLY A 238 26.73 -3.32 -11.06
CA GLY A 238 27.56 -2.68 -10.02
C GLY A 238 26.82 -1.53 -9.32
N GLY A 239 27.44 -0.89 -8.32
CA GLY A 239 26.88 0.32 -7.68
C GLY A 239 26.02 0.09 -6.43
N TYR A 240 26.08 -1.09 -5.82
CA TYR A 240 25.51 -1.32 -4.49
C TYR A 240 26.51 -0.94 -3.41
N VAL A 241 26.05 -0.16 -2.45
CA VAL A 241 26.75 0.10 -1.19
C VAL A 241 26.01 -0.57 -0.04
N ARG A 242 26.71 -0.86 1.06
CA ARG A 242 26.04 -1.39 2.25
C ARG A 242 25.04 -0.39 2.79
N ILE A 243 23.97 -0.86 3.42
CA ILE A 243 22.89 0.00 3.93
C ILE A 243 23.44 1.06 4.90
N GLU A 244 24.34 0.66 5.81
CA GLU A 244 24.92 1.58 6.78
C GLU A 244 25.72 2.69 6.09
N GLU A 245 26.54 2.33 5.11
CA GLU A 245 27.32 3.27 4.30
C GLU A 245 26.41 4.16 3.44
N ALA A 246 25.32 3.62 2.87
CA ALA A 246 24.34 4.37 2.11
C ALA A 246 23.72 5.50 2.93
N THR A 247 23.41 5.24 4.21
CA THR A 247 22.84 6.27 5.09
C THR A 247 23.83 7.39 5.41
N GLU A 248 25.14 7.16 5.34
CA GLU A 248 26.15 8.22 5.48
C GLU A 248 26.34 9.02 4.18
N LEU A 249 26.23 8.35 3.03
CA LEU A 249 26.44 8.95 1.71
C LEU A 249 25.25 9.79 1.20
N LEU A 250 24.02 9.46 1.60
CA LEU A 250 22.81 10.17 1.17
C LEU A 250 22.73 11.55 1.83
N VAL A 251 22.54 12.60 1.03
CA VAL A 251 22.50 14.00 1.52
C VAL A 251 21.14 14.36 2.12
N SER A 252 20.07 13.72 1.67
CA SER A 252 18.68 14.00 2.04
C SER A 252 18.21 13.13 3.20
N ASP A 253 17.66 13.74 4.26
CA ASP A 253 17.03 12.99 5.37
C ASP A 253 15.85 12.13 4.89
N THR A 254 15.11 12.59 3.89
CA THR A 254 14.01 11.83 3.28
C THR A 254 14.53 10.56 2.60
N ASP A 255 15.68 10.65 1.95
CA ASP A 255 16.26 9.50 1.23
C ASP A 255 16.84 8.50 2.23
N ARG A 256 17.53 8.99 3.27
CA ARG A 256 17.99 8.17 4.41
C ARG A 256 16.83 7.42 5.05
N ALA A 257 15.75 8.14 5.36
CA ALA A 257 14.55 7.55 5.96
C ALA A 257 13.90 6.52 5.03
N ALA A 258 13.92 6.74 3.71
CA ALA A 258 13.38 5.80 2.74
C ALA A 258 14.17 4.49 2.68
N VAL A 259 15.51 4.55 2.74
CA VAL A 259 16.36 3.35 2.83
C VAL A 259 16.05 2.55 4.09
N VAL A 260 16.05 3.21 5.25
CA VAL A 260 15.76 2.55 6.54
C VAL A 260 14.37 1.91 6.53
N SER A 261 13.37 2.64 6.01
CA SER A 261 12.00 2.16 5.92
C SER A 261 11.86 0.98 4.95
N ALA A 262 12.56 1.00 3.80
CA ALA A 262 12.53 -0.11 2.85
C ALA A 262 13.00 -1.42 3.52
N VAL A 263 14.11 -1.38 4.26
CA VAL A 263 14.65 -2.55 4.95
C VAL A 263 13.71 -3.01 6.07
N ALA A 264 13.20 -2.07 6.87
CA ALA A 264 12.29 -2.38 7.98
C ALA A 264 10.96 -2.99 7.52
N ASN A 265 10.42 -2.52 6.39
CA ASN A 265 9.15 -2.97 5.83
C ASN A 265 9.27 -4.26 5.01
N LEU A 266 10.47 -4.64 4.56
CA LEU A 266 10.73 -5.88 3.83
C LEU A 266 11.18 -7.04 4.71
N ALA A 267 11.66 -6.74 5.92
CA ALA A 267 12.02 -7.77 6.89
C ALA A 267 10.80 -8.67 7.15
N PRO A 268 10.91 -10.00 7.01
CA PRO A 268 9.86 -10.89 7.46
C PRO A 268 9.69 -10.65 8.96
N SER A 269 8.50 -10.28 9.41
CA SER A 269 8.17 -10.25 10.83
C SER A 269 8.24 -11.67 11.40
N VAL A 270 9.45 -12.10 11.77
CA VAL A 270 9.68 -13.24 12.65
C VAL A 270 9.82 -12.66 14.05
N ALA A 271 8.70 -12.60 14.77
CA ALA A 271 8.49 -12.52 16.22
C ALA A 271 7.15 -11.80 16.40
N ALA A 272 6.09 -12.46 16.83
CA ALA A 272 5.93 -13.02 18.18
C ALA A 272 5.03 -14.29 18.16
N PRO A 273 5.09 -15.13 19.21
CA PRO A 273 4.32 -16.37 19.36
C PRO A 273 2.80 -16.17 19.27
#